data_AF-A0A1B0D3B8-F1
#
_entry.id   AF-A0A1B0D3B8-F1
#
_cell.length_a   1.000
_cell.length_b   1.000
_cell.length_c   1.000
_cell.angle_alpha   90.00
_cell.angle_beta   90.00
_cell.angle_gamma   90.00
#
_symmetry.space_group_name_H-M   'P 1'
#
loop_
_entity.id
_entity.type
_entity.pdbx_description
1 polymer ?
#
loop_
_entity_poly.entity_id
_entity_poly.type
_entity_poly.pdbx_seq_one_letter_code
_entity_poly.pdbx_strand_id
1 'polypeptide(L)'
;MNILKLRAQEVLDKSITVNEIAESWISKDRLPVVTVDRNYDKKEAVVSQKVYLRERPHDVPEQDKMRWFIPLIVVTEDKLDFTETRPRLWMEKSREATLAGLPEASKFIIVNPEEIGPFPVNYDVRNWNLLAEFLQTETGRSSIPIYTKAKLLHDAWNLAYGGHLSFATAFNMTLFMKDEKDHLVWSPVFTMIDHIGRHIDSSEVHNKFETYVRILLTPLYERLGSEAQPSEEHWKENLRSLSKTFLCRAGYRPCIERAQAAFAIWRKAADPDAETPVENQYICPVFKWGTMEEWEFGLERVINFPQNRKQNERTYLLKNLAGCPVQTEKIERLLNITILEENGNFTENDVFLIFSMLTGISTYSLGFLMSKLVVVKDETLPEGQEQKVKVYCQPGMEKAFPTLYEKIHNIQKALEGFWGSEYPICNLNIVALPGLTTVKPIDNWGLIVFKENELLQASYFTIAQEMVYQWIGHSTTPEWWNDAHITRAVAGFLAATIAQEYTEEFDEKFESKTNLWDSLISSSTGIFTTQEGYDMVSALYVKHQGEFGSAEHIIEKSLKNIKEETKWSHENLPVIENWLDEYLKTANTSASKFMG
;
A
#
# COMPACT_ATOMS: atom_id res chain seq x y z
N MET A 1 -24.27 17.23 37.89
CA MET A 1 -23.38 18.31 38.37
C MET A 1 -22.69 17.94 39.70
N ASN A 2 -22.14 16.72 39.83
CA ASN A 2 -21.40 16.31 41.05
C ASN A 2 -20.42 15.12 40.83
N ILE A 3 -19.99 14.86 39.58
CA ILE A 3 -18.96 13.85 39.28
C ILE A 3 -17.55 14.48 39.24
N LEU A 4 -17.45 15.82 39.23
CA LEU A 4 -16.16 16.55 39.20
C LEU A 4 -15.54 16.81 40.59
N LYS A 5 -16.04 16.19 41.66
CA LYS A 5 -15.37 16.15 42.98
C LYS A 5 -14.50 14.89 43.13
N LEU A 6 -13.92 14.40 42.05
CA LEU A 6 -12.97 13.29 42.07
C LEU A 6 -11.55 13.79 42.34
N ARG A 7 -11.18 13.79 43.63
CA ARG A 7 -9.86 13.39 44.15
C ARG A 7 -8.58 13.85 43.41
N ALA A 8 -8.49 15.10 42.99
CA ALA A 8 -7.22 15.79 42.74
C ALA A 8 -7.02 16.82 43.84
N GLN A 9 -6.30 16.49 44.93
CA GLN A 9 -6.05 17.46 46.00
C GLN A 9 -4.60 17.74 46.34
N GLU A 10 -3.61 17.11 45.70
CA GLU A 10 -2.19 17.47 45.94
C GLU A 10 -1.27 17.47 44.70
N VAL A 11 -1.73 17.04 43.51
CA VAL A 11 -0.85 16.87 42.32
C VAL A 11 -1.09 17.90 41.22
N LEU A 12 -2.28 18.52 41.18
CA LEU A 12 -2.65 19.54 40.19
C LEU A 12 -2.92 20.86 40.93
N ASP A 13 -2.48 21.98 40.37
CA ASP A 13 -2.77 23.30 40.96
C ASP A 13 -4.28 23.50 41.12
N LYS A 14 -4.70 23.95 42.31
CA LYS A 14 -6.09 24.20 42.67
C LYS A 14 -6.72 25.33 41.84
N SER A 15 -5.92 26.16 41.16
CA SER A 15 -6.43 27.18 40.25
C SER A 15 -6.92 26.63 38.91
N ILE A 16 -6.50 25.42 38.52
CA ILE A 16 -6.82 24.84 37.20
C ILE A 16 -8.25 24.30 37.20
N THR A 17 -9.02 24.72 36.21
CA THR A 17 -10.41 24.32 36.02
C THR A 17 -10.55 23.14 35.07
N VAL A 18 -11.65 22.40 35.20
CA VAL A 18 -12.00 21.30 34.29
C VAL A 18 -12.16 21.78 32.84
N ASN A 19 -12.65 23.01 32.67
CA ASN A 19 -12.80 23.62 31.34
C ASN A 19 -11.44 23.83 30.67
N GLU A 20 -10.42 24.31 31.40
CA GLU A 20 -9.07 24.51 30.84
C GLU A 20 -8.41 23.18 30.44
N ILE A 21 -8.64 22.11 31.21
CA ILE A 21 -8.19 20.76 30.87
C ILE A 21 -8.88 20.30 29.60
N ALA A 22 -10.22 20.31 29.58
CA ALA A 22 -11.02 19.83 28.45
C ALA A 22 -10.75 20.63 27.17
N GLU A 23 -10.65 21.96 27.26
CA GLU A 23 -10.29 22.84 26.17
C GLU A 23 -8.96 22.42 25.54
N SER A 24 -7.98 21.99 26.33
CA SER A 24 -6.70 21.53 25.78
C SER A 24 -6.79 20.30 24.87
N TRP A 25 -7.84 19.48 25.01
CA TRP A 25 -8.09 18.28 24.20
C TRP A 25 -9.05 18.52 23.04
N ILE A 26 -10.09 19.34 23.24
CA ILE A 26 -11.17 19.51 22.23
C ILE A 26 -10.95 20.67 21.27
N SER A 27 -10.12 21.66 21.63
CA SER A 27 -9.84 22.83 20.76
C SER A 27 -8.78 22.55 19.70
N LYS A 28 -8.11 21.39 19.78
CA LYS A 28 -7.05 20.98 18.87
C LYS A 28 -7.54 19.86 17.97
N ASP A 29 -7.09 19.86 16.73
CA ASP A 29 -7.38 18.85 15.71
C ASP A 29 -6.37 17.69 15.72
N ARG A 30 -5.57 17.57 16.78
CA ARG A 30 -4.49 16.59 16.94
C ARG A 30 -4.44 16.06 18.38
N LEU A 31 -3.77 14.91 18.52
CA LEU A 31 -3.50 14.26 19.81
C LEU A 31 -2.00 14.25 20.10
N PRO A 32 -1.58 14.17 21.38
CA PRO A 32 -0.18 14.05 21.73
C PRO A 32 0.30 12.60 21.66
N VAL A 33 1.61 12.42 21.44
CA VAL A 33 2.36 11.24 21.85
C VAL A 33 3.15 11.58 23.11
N VAL A 34 3.16 10.67 24.07
CA VAL A 34 3.95 10.80 25.30
C VAL A 34 5.15 9.88 25.22
N THR A 35 6.36 10.42 25.33
CA THR A 35 7.60 9.62 25.36
C THR A 35 8.18 9.62 26.77
N VAL A 36 8.52 8.44 27.28
CA VAL A 36 9.03 8.21 28.64
C VAL A 36 10.45 7.67 28.55
N ASP A 37 11.43 8.53 28.84
CA ASP A 37 12.85 8.19 28.84
C ASP A 37 13.33 7.98 30.29
N ARG A 38 13.56 6.72 30.68
CA ARG A 38 13.95 6.39 32.06
C ARG A 38 15.43 6.63 32.31
N ASN A 39 15.72 7.34 33.39
CA ASN A 39 17.00 7.30 34.07
C ASN A 39 16.97 6.21 35.15
N TYR A 40 17.46 5.03 34.78
CA TYR A 40 17.43 3.84 35.61
C TYR A 40 18.28 3.94 36.90
N ASP A 41 19.37 4.73 36.88
CA ASP A 41 20.24 4.92 38.05
C ASP A 41 19.58 5.83 39.09
N LYS A 42 18.93 6.91 38.62
CA LYS A 42 18.24 7.88 39.48
C LYS A 42 16.85 7.41 39.91
N LYS A 43 16.31 6.36 39.28
CA LYS A 43 14.91 5.93 39.45
C LYS A 43 13.92 7.05 39.10
N GLU A 44 14.19 7.72 37.99
CA GLU A 44 13.36 8.82 37.47
C GLU A 44 13.14 8.62 35.96
N ALA A 45 12.18 9.32 35.37
CA ALA A 45 12.02 9.41 33.93
C ALA A 45 11.73 10.85 33.51
N VAL A 46 12.31 11.24 32.38
CA VAL A 46 11.88 12.43 31.66
C VAL A 46 10.71 12.02 30.78
N VAL A 47 9.56 12.65 31.00
CA VAL A 47 8.37 12.45 30.18
C VAL A 47 8.18 13.66 29.31
N SER A 48 8.12 13.46 28.00
CA SER A 48 7.89 14.51 27.02
C SER A 48 6.59 14.30 26.25
N GLN A 49 5.96 15.40 25.84
CA GLN A 49 4.78 15.38 24.96
C GLN A 49 5.08 16.10 23.64
N LYS A 50 4.61 15.52 22.53
CA LYS A 50 4.69 16.10 21.18
C LYS A 50 3.41 15.80 20.42
N VAL A 51 3.12 16.55 19.35
CA VAL A 51 2.04 16.18 18.41
C VAL A 51 2.32 14.77 17.87
N TYR A 52 1.33 13.89 17.94
CA TYR A 52 1.44 12.56 17.35
C TYR A 52 1.08 12.62 15.87
N LEU A 53 2.01 12.14 15.03
CA LEU A 53 1.82 11.98 13.59
C LEU A 53 2.07 10.52 13.26
N ARG A 54 0.99 9.81 12.93
CA ARG A 54 1.07 8.40 12.52
C ARG A 54 1.60 8.27 11.09
N GLU A 55 1.14 9.15 10.22
CA GLU A 55 1.53 9.22 8.82
C GLU A 55 2.49 10.39 8.61
N ARG A 56 3.21 10.35 7.49
CA ARG A 56 4.32 11.23 7.05
C ARG A 56 4.43 12.59 7.76
N PRO A 57 5.66 13.05 8.10
CA PRO A 57 5.91 14.37 8.69
C PRO A 57 5.48 15.53 7.77
N HIS A 58 4.18 15.81 7.72
CA HIS A 58 3.66 17.02 7.10
C HIS A 58 3.87 18.19 8.05
N ASP A 59 4.06 19.37 7.48
CA ASP A 59 4.24 20.57 8.29
C ASP A 59 2.93 20.86 9.02
N VAL A 60 2.92 20.62 10.34
CA VAL A 60 1.78 20.96 11.20
C VAL A 60 1.99 22.38 11.73
N PRO A 61 1.17 23.36 11.30
CA PRO A 61 1.30 24.72 11.76
C PRO A 61 1.21 24.78 13.27
N GLU A 62 2.13 25.52 13.88
CA GLU A 62 2.14 25.76 15.32
C GLU A 62 2.19 24.51 16.21
N GLN A 63 2.68 23.37 15.69
CA GLN A 63 2.84 22.13 16.48
C GLN A 63 3.55 22.35 17.83
N ASP A 64 4.54 23.25 17.85
CA ASP A 64 5.32 23.62 19.02
C ASP A 64 4.52 24.34 20.12
N LYS A 65 3.37 24.92 19.76
CA LYS A 65 2.42 25.56 20.66
C LYS A 65 1.35 24.59 21.16
N MET A 66 1.13 23.48 20.46
CA MET A 66 0.17 22.46 20.86
C MET A 66 0.66 21.71 22.09
N ARG A 67 0.00 21.96 23.22
CA ARG A 67 0.27 21.32 24.51
C ARG A 67 -1.02 20.96 25.21
N TRP A 68 -1.00 19.82 25.89
CA TRP A 68 -2.16 19.24 26.55
C TRP A 68 -1.95 19.18 28.06
N PHE A 69 -3.06 19.22 28.79
CA PHE A 69 -3.08 18.81 30.19
C PHE A 69 -3.18 17.28 30.23
N ILE A 70 -2.05 16.62 30.46
CA ILE A 70 -1.95 15.15 30.39
C ILE A 70 -1.83 14.58 31.81
N PRO A 71 -2.81 13.76 32.27
CA PRO A 71 -2.65 12.99 33.50
C PRO A 71 -1.72 11.79 33.25
N LEU A 72 -0.60 11.74 33.97
CA LEU A 72 0.33 10.61 33.93
C LEU A 72 -0.02 9.62 35.01
N ILE A 73 -0.84 8.63 34.65
CA ILE A 73 -1.15 7.46 35.49
C ILE A 73 -0.09 6.39 35.19
N VAL A 74 0.55 5.87 36.23
CA VAL A 74 1.72 4.99 36.10
C VAL A 74 1.50 3.74 36.95
N VAL A 75 1.55 2.58 36.30
CA VAL A 75 1.61 1.26 36.94
C VAL A 75 3.05 0.77 36.89
N THR A 76 3.53 0.22 37.99
CA THR A 76 4.91 -0.30 38.11
C THR A 76 4.86 -1.81 38.29
N GLU A 77 5.86 -2.53 37.78
CA GLU A 77 5.86 -4.01 37.84
C GLU A 77 5.80 -4.56 39.29
N ASP A 78 6.42 -3.88 40.25
CA ASP A 78 6.37 -4.24 41.67
C ASP A 78 4.97 -4.10 42.28
N LYS A 79 4.08 -3.32 41.65
CA LYS A 79 2.71 -3.12 42.07
C LYS A 79 1.78 -2.97 40.84
N LEU A 80 1.39 -4.10 40.27
CA LEU A 80 0.45 -4.23 39.14
C LEU A 80 -1.01 -3.94 39.55
N ASP A 81 -1.26 -2.74 40.09
CA ASP A 81 -2.60 -2.28 40.45
C ASP A 81 -3.17 -1.37 39.36
N PHE A 82 -4.00 -1.95 38.50
CA PHE A 82 -4.67 -1.24 37.40
C PHE A 82 -5.97 -0.54 37.83
N THR A 83 -6.39 -0.70 39.09
CA THR A 83 -7.61 -0.05 39.61
C THR A 83 -7.38 1.38 40.09
N GLU A 84 -6.12 1.73 40.38
CA GLU A 84 -5.73 3.09 40.76
C GLU A 84 -5.59 3.97 39.53
N THR A 85 -6.57 4.84 39.31
CA THR A 85 -6.60 5.81 38.21
C THR A 85 -6.11 7.20 38.61
N ARG A 86 -5.52 7.36 39.81
CA ARG A 86 -4.97 8.65 40.24
C ARG A 86 -3.69 8.97 39.45
N PRO A 87 -3.60 10.15 38.83
CA PRO A 87 -2.38 10.60 38.18
C PRO A 87 -1.26 10.77 39.21
N ARG A 88 -0.08 10.22 38.91
CA ARG A 88 1.14 10.42 39.70
C ARG A 88 1.73 11.81 39.44
N LEU A 89 1.51 12.34 38.24
CA LEU A 89 1.95 13.65 37.81
C LEU A 89 0.98 14.19 36.76
N TRP A 90 0.86 15.51 36.66
CA TRP A 90 0.18 16.17 35.55
C TRP A 90 1.21 16.91 34.71
N MET A 91 1.15 16.74 33.38
CA MET A 91 1.85 17.64 32.46
C MET A 91 0.96 18.85 32.21
N GLU A 92 1.21 19.94 32.93
CA GLU A 92 0.38 21.16 32.90
C GLU A 92 0.72 22.05 31.68
N LYS A 93 0.46 21.56 30.46
CA LYS A 93 0.94 22.20 29.21
C LYS A 93 2.47 22.40 29.21
N SER A 94 3.22 21.60 29.96
CA SER A 94 4.67 21.56 29.92
C SER A 94 5.14 20.64 28.78
N ARG A 95 6.26 20.98 28.14
CA ARG A 95 6.86 20.10 27.11
C ARG A 95 7.39 18.81 27.74
N GLU A 96 7.98 18.96 28.91
CA GLU A 96 8.61 17.90 29.67
C GLU A 96 8.17 17.97 31.14
N ALA A 97 8.24 16.83 31.80
CA ALA A 97 8.05 16.70 33.23
C ALA A 97 8.89 15.53 33.76
N THR A 98 9.31 15.57 35.03
CA THR A 98 10.10 14.51 35.64
C THR A 98 9.21 13.63 36.51
N LEU A 99 9.11 12.35 36.18
CA LEU A 99 8.50 11.32 37.02
C LEU A 99 9.57 10.73 37.95
N ALA A 100 9.52 11.05 39.24
CA ALA A 100 10.44 10.50 40.23
C ALA A 100 9.89 9.27 40.96
N GLY A 101 10.76 8.46 41.57
CA GLY A 101 10.41 7.31 42.41
C GLY A 101 9.96 6.08 41.62
N LEU A 102 10.56 5.86 40.44
CA LEU A 102 10.31 4.72 39.59
C LEU A 102 10.97 3.44 40.14
N PRO A 103 10.56 2.24 39.66
CA PRO A 103 11.15 1.00 40.13
C PRO A 103 12.60 0.85 39.64
N GLU A 104 13.27 -0.18 40.16
CA GLU A 104 14.64 -0.54 39.79
C GLU A 104 14.79 -0.92 38.32
N ALA A 105 16.05 -1.07 37.88
CA ALA A 105 16.38 -1.17 36.47
C ALA A 105 15.96 -2.47 35.77
N SER A 106 15.63 -3.51 36.55
CA SER A 106 15.11 -4.78 36.03
C SER A 106 13.60 -4.81 35.92
N LYS A 107 12.90 -3.72 36.24
CA LYS A 107 11.43 -3.67 36.30
C LYS A 107 10.86 -2.64 35.34
N PHE A 108 9.79 -2.97 34.63
CA PHE A 108 9.12 -2.05 33.72
C PHE A 108 8.14 -1.11 34.44
N ILE A 109 7.72 -0.07 33.71
CA ILE A 109 6.53 0.73 34.01
C ILE A 109 5.58 0.75 32.82
N ILE A 110 4.30 0.98 33.10
CA ILE A 110 3.25 1.22 32.11
C ILE A 110 2.62 2.56 32.44
N VAL A 111 2.68 3.50 31.50
CA VAL A 111 1.97 4.78 31.58
C VAL A 111 0.71 4.70 30.74
N ASN A 112 -0.36 5.35 31.20
CA ASN A 112 -1.67 5.35 30.56
C ASN A 112 -2.25 3.92 30.37
N PRO A 113 -2.32 3.10 31.43
CA PRO A 113 -2.94 1.77 31.34
C PRO A 113 -4.39 1.88 30.88
N GLU A 114 -4.90 0.85 30.19
CA GLU A 114 -6.27 0.78 29.67
C GLU A 114 -6.75 1.98 28.83
N GLU A 115 -5.82 2.75 28.26
CA GLU A 115 -6.16 3.90 27.39
C GLU A 115 -7.04 4.96 28.09
N ILE A 116 -6.77 5.23 29.37
CA ILE A 116 -7.51 6.24 30.16
C ILE A 116 -7.51 7.62 29.47
N GLY A 117 -6.41 7.97 28.81
CA GLY A 117 -6.30 9.16 27.96
C GLY A 117 -6.07 8.81 26.48
N PRO A 118 -6.53 9.65 25.54
CA PRO A 118 -6.43 9.40 24.11
C PRO A 118 -5.04 9.78 23.58
N PHE A 119 -4.00 9.06 24.01
CA PHE A 119 -2.62 9.27 23.56
C PHE A 119 -1.79 7.97 23.58
N PRO A 120 -0.97 7.73 22.54
CA PRO A 120 0.01 6.67 22.57
C PRO A 120 1.16 7.00 23.52
N VAL A 121 1.76 5.95 24.10
CA VAL A 121 2.93 6.07 24.96
C VAL A 121 4.11 5.32 24.36
N ASN A 122 5.20 6.05 24.13
CA ASN A 122 6.49 5.48 23.79
C ASN A 122 7.39 5.39 25.03
N TYR A 123 8.23 4.37 25.08
CA TYR A 123 9.22 4.17 26.13
C TYR A 123 10.61 4.02 25.52
N ASP A 124 11.65 4.18 26.35
CA ASP A 124 12.98 3.72 25.97
C ASP A 124 13.01 2.21 25.66
N VAL A 125 13.94 1.79 24.81
CA VAL A 125 14.04 0.40 24.30
C VAL A 125 14.15 -0.61 25.44
N ARG A 126 14.80 -0.27 26.55
CA ARG A 126 14.94 -1.19 27.70
C ARG A 126 13.59 -1.45 28.36
N ASN A 127 12.75 -0.43 28.54
CA ASN A 127 11.41 -0.63 29.13
C ASN A 127 10.51 -1.45 28.19
N TRP A 128 10.57 -1.20 26.87
CA TRP A 128 9.88 -2.03 25.87
C TRP A 128 10.32 -3.49 25.93
N ASN A 129 11.62 -3.76 26.02
CA ASN A 129 12.14 -5.13 26.12
C ASN A 129 11.68 -5.83 27.41
N LEU A 130 11.71 -5.13 28.56
CA LEU A 130 11.20 -5.67 29.82
C LEU A 130 9.71 -6.04 29.72
N LEU A 131 8.90 -5.20 29.06
CA LEU A 131 7.48 -5.50 28.79
C LEU A 131 7.32 -6.72 27.88
N ALA A 132 8.07 -6.79 26.77
CA ALA A 132 8.03 -7.90 25.82
C ALA A 132 8.44 -9.23 26.47
N GLU A 133 9.47 -9.22 27.31
CA GLU A 133 9.92 -10.39 28.08
C GLU A 133 8.88 -10.82 29.11
N PHE A 134 8.34 -9.87 29.89
CA PHE A 134 7.35 -10.19 30.91
C PHE A 134 6.05 -10.75 30.31
N LEU A 135 5.55 -10.19 29.21
CA LEU A 135 4.36 -10.66 28.52
C LEU A 135 4.52 -12.08 27.93
N GLN A 136 5.75 -12.53 27.66
CA GLN A 136 5.99 -13.91 27.25
C GLN A 136 5.86 -14.93 28.40
N THR A 137 5.76 -14.48 29.65
CA THR A 137 5.49 -15.35 30.81
C THR A 137 3.99 -15.54 31.05
N GLU A 138 3.58 -16.66 31.65
CA GLU A 138 2.19 -16.90 32.03
C GLU A 138 1.68 -15.86 33.05
N THR A 139 2.54 -15.52 34.03
CA THR A 139 2.26 -14.48 35.01
C THR A 139 2.00 -13.14 34.32
N GLY A 140 2.82 -12.74 33.35
CA GLY A 140 2.63 -11.47 32.65
C GLY A 140 1.34 -11.41 31.85
N ARG A 141 1.00 -12.48 31.12
CA ARG A 141 -0.26 -12.53 30.34
C ARG A 141 -1.52 -12.47 31.19
N SER A 142 -1.47 -13.04 32.39
CA SER A 142 -2.61 -13.08 33.32
C SER A 142 -2.68 -11.84 34.22
N SER A 143 -1.55 -11.21 34.54
CA SER A 143 -1.51 -10.05 35.45
C SER A 143 -1.81 -8.72 34.75
N ILE A 144 -1.51 -8.59 33.45
CA ILE A 144 -1.78 -7.36 32.69
C ILE A 144 -3.19 -7.43 32.06
N PRO A 145 -4.09 -6.46 32.32
CA PRO A 145 -5.44 -6.44 31.76
C PRO A 145 -5.47 -6.44 30.23
N ILE A 146 -6.58 -6.97 29.70
CA ILE A 146 -6.84 -7.12 28.26
C ILE A 146 -6.63 -5.80 27.51
N TYR A 147 -7.27 -4.71 27.94
CA TYR A 147 -7.17 -3.40 27.28
C TYR A 147 -5.76 -2.82 27.36
N THR A 148 -5.02 -3.08 28.44
CA THR A 148 -3.62 -2.65 28.54
C THR A 148 -2.72 -3.43 27.57
N LYS A 149 -2.89 -4.76 27.43
CA LYS A 149 -2.15 -5.56 26.44
C LYS A 149 -2.46 -5.11 25.00
N ALA A 150 -3.75 -4.91 24.69
CA ALA A 150 -4.18 -4.41 23.38
C ALA A 150 -3.58 -3.03 23.08
N LYS A 151 -3.61 -2.12 24.07
CA LYS A 151 -2.97 -0.80 23.96
C LYS A 151 -1.47 -0.88 23.72
N LEU A 152 -0.74 -1.73 24.44
CA LEU A 152 0.71 -1.87 24.26
C LEU A 152 1.06 -2.32 22.84
N LEU A 153 0.30 -3.25 22.26
CA LEU A 153 0.48 -3.68 20.87
C LEU A 153 0.09 -2.58 19.86
N HIS A 154 -1.04 -1.92 20.12
CA HIS A 154 -1.51 -0.80 19.31
C HIS A 154 -0.46 0.32 19.27
N ASP A 155 0.03 0.74 20.43
CA ASP A 155 1.03 1.79 20.55
C ASP A 155 2.34 1.34 19.90
N ALA A 156 2.84 0.13 20.17
CA ALA A 156 4.09 -0.37 19.58
C ALA A 156 4.06 -0.34 18.04
N TRP A 157 2.99 -0.87 17.43
CA TRP A 157 2.86 -0.85 15.97
C TRP A 157 2.73 0.58 15.41
N ASN A 158 1.83 1.39 15.96
CA ASN A 158 1.57 2.73 15.43
C ASN A 158 2.73 3.70 15.67
N LEU A 159 3.50 3.51 16.75
CA LEU A 159 4.74 4.25 17.00
C LEU A 159 5.83 3.81 16.02
N ALA A 160 5.91 2.52 15.68
CA ALA A 160 6.88 2.07 14.69
C ALA A 160 6.54 2.59 13.29
N TYR A 161 5.26 2.55 12.92
CA TYR A 161 4.79 3.12 11.67
C TYR A 161 5.05 4.64 11.58
N GLY A 162 4.88 5.37 12.68
CA GLY A 162 5.17 6.80 12.79
C GLY A 162 6.65 7.15 12.99
N GLY A 163 7.58 6.18 12.97
CA GLY A 163 9.01 6.43 13.14
C GLY A 163 9.46 6.79 14.57
N HIS A 164 8.61 6.58 15.58
CA HIS A 164 8.92 6.79 16.99
C HIS A 164 9.50 5.55 17.67
N LEU A 165 9.31 4.37 17.08
CA LEU A 165 9.80 3.08 17.59
C LEU A 165 10.41 2.27 16.42
N SER A 166 11.34 1.36 16.71
CA SER A 166 11.83 0.46 15.66
C SER A 166 10.80 -0.65 15.37
N PHE A 167 10.69 -1.09 14.11
CA PHE A 167 9.87 -2.27 13.79
C PHE A 167 10.34 -3.53 14.50
N ALA A 168 11.64 -3.70 14.75
CA ALA A 168 12.16 -4.82 15.54
C ALA A 168 11.58 -4.85 16.96
N THR A 169 11.51 -3.69 17.63
CA THR A 169 10.88 -3.60 18.96
C THR A 169 9.37 -3.86 18.89
N ALA A 170 8.68 -3.33 17.88
CA ALA A 170 7.26 -3.59 17.68
C ALA A 170 6.97 -5.07 17.42
N PHE A 171 7.79 -5.76 16.63
CA PHE A 171 7.68 -7.19 16.42
C PHE A 171 8.01 -7.99 17.68
N ASN A 172 9.00 -7.59 18.48
CA ASN A 172 9.25 -8.24 19.77
C ASN A 172 8.02 -8.23 20.69
N MET A 173 7.23 -7.15 20.67
CA MET A 173 5.99 -7.07 21.44
C MET A 173 4.93 -8.09 20.99
N THR A 174 5.02 -8.65 19.78
CA THR A 174 4.07 -9.67 19.30
C THR A 174 4.42 -11.09 19.74
N LEU A 175 5.61 -11.34 20.28
CA LEU A 175 6.11 -12.69 20.57
C LEU A 175 5.23 -13.47 21.56
N PHE A 176 4.51 -12.79 22.46
CA PHE A 176 3.61 -13.42 23.41
C PHE A 176 2.28 -13.87 22.78
N MET A 177 1.95 -13.38 21.58
CA MET A 177 0.65 -13.62 20.94
C MET A 177 0.40 -15.10 20.65
N LYS A 178 1.45 -15.90 20.47
CA LYS A 178 1.34 -17.37 20.31
C LYS A 178 0.51 -18.03 21.44
N ASP A 179 0.53 -17.44 22.64
CA ASP A 179 -0.16 -17.95 23.83
C ASP A 179 -1.42 -17.14 24.16
N GLU A 180 -1.64 -15.98 23.54
CA GLU A 180 -2.76 -15.06 23.83
C GLU A 180 -4.10 -15.61 23.32
N LYS A 181 -5.13 -15.54 24.14
CA LYS A 181 -6.47 -16.10 23.88
C LYS A 181 -7.53 -15.02 23.70
N ASP A 182 -7.30 -13.82 24.21
CA ASP A 182 -8.32 -12.77 24.21
C ASP A 182 -8.39 -12.05 22.85
N HIS A 183 -9.58 -12.06 22.24
CA HIS A 183 -9.83 -11.49 20.92
C HIS A 183 -9.55 -9.99 20.82
N LEU A 184 -9.70 -9.22 21.91
CA LEU A 184 -9.46 -7.77 21.90
C LEU A 184 -7.97 -7.45 21.76
N VAL A 185 -7.10 -8.33 22.27
CA VAL A 185 -5.64 -8.19 22.14
C VAL A 185 -5.17 -8.49 20.71
N TRP A 186 -5.89 -9.35 19.98
CA TRP A 186 -5.59 -9.68 18.58
C TRP A 186 -5.98 -8.59 17.58
N SER A 187 -6.96 -7.74 17.91
CA SER A 187 -7.44 -6.66 17.04
C SER A 187 -6.32 -5.77 16.45
N PRO A 188 -5.42 -5.16 17.26
CA PRO A 188 -4.32 -4.34 16.71
C PRO A 188 -3.33 -5.13 15.85
N VAL A 189 -3.17 -6.44 16.11
CA VAL A 189 -2.25 -7.31 15.36
C VAL A 189 -2.76 -7.55 13.95
N PHE A 190 -4.06 -7.75 13.74
CA PHE A 190 -4.61 -7.90 12.39
C PHE A 190 -4.45 -6.63 11.55
N THR A 191 -4.66 -5.46 12.15
CA THR A 191 -4.41 -4.17 11.49
C THR A 191 -2.94 -4.03 11.10
N MET A 192 -2.02 -4.44 11.97
CA MET A 192 -0.59 -4.45 11.67
C MET A 192 -0.27 -5.39 10.50
N ILE A 193 -0.80 -6.62 10.51
CA ILE A 193 -0.57 -7.60 9.43
C ILE A 193 -1.04 -7.03 8.08
N ASP A 194 -2.24 -6.45 8.04
CA ASP A 194 -2.79 -5.86 6.82
C ASP A 194 -1.97 -4.67 6.32
N HIS A 195 -1.64 -3.74 7.22
CA HIS A 195 -0.94 -2.51 6.85
C HIS A 195 0.51 -2.76 6.41
N ILE A 196 1.28 -3.56 7.17
CA ILE A 196 2.64 -3.93 6.77
C ILE A 196 2.58 -4.73 5.48
N GLY A 197 1.72 -5.74 5.41
CA GLY A 197 1.60 -6.63 4.26
C GLY A 197 1.40 -5.85 2.97
N ARG A 198 0.50 -4.86 2.97
CA ARG A 198 0.28 -3.95 1.83
C ARG A 198 1.46 -3.03 1.54
N HIS A 199 2.10 -2.48 2.58
CA HIS A 199 3.22 -1.55 2.40
C HIS A 199 4.44 -2.26 1.78
N ILE A 200 4.69 -3.52 2.13
CA ILE A 200 5.87 -4.28 1.67
C ILE A 200 5.58 -5.26 0.54
N ASP A 201 4.36 -5.28 -0.03
CA ASP A 201 3.86 -6.29 -0.99
C ASP A 201 4.79 -6.49 -2.21
N SER A 202 5.35 -5.40 -2.73
CA SER A 202 6.28 -5.43 -3.87
C SER A 202 7.75 -5.70 -3.49
N SER A 203 8.05 -5.91 -2.20
CA SER A 203 9.41 -6.15 -1.72
C SER A 203 9.70 -7.64 -1.56
N GLU A 204 10.98 -8.02 -1.68
CA GLU A 204 11.42 -9.40 -1.43
C GLU A 204 11.16 -9.86 0.03
N VAL A 205 11.02 -8.90 0.95
CA VAL A 205 10.74 -9.15 2.37
C VAL A 205 9.32 -9.70 2.58
N HIS A 206 8.39 -9.46 1.66
CA HIS A 206 6.99 -9.87 1.79
C HIS A 206 6.82 -11.37 2.06
N ASN A 207 7.59 -12.22 1.35
CA ASN A 207 7.52 -13.67 1.51
C ASN A 207 7.95 -14.14 2.92
N LYS A 208 8.98 -13.50 3.50
CA LYS A 208 9.42 -13.74 4.88
C LYS A 208 8.32 -13.32 5.86
N PHE A 209 7.67 -12.19 5.59
CA PHE A 209 6.58 -11.68 6.40
C PHE A 209 5.34 -12.58 6.36
N GLU A 210 4.91 -13.07 5.19
CA GLU A 210 3.81 -14.06 5.10
C GLU A 210 4.14 -15.33 5.91
N THR A 211 5.40 -15.76 5.90
CA THR A 211 5.86 -16.91 6.70
C THR A 211 5.73 -16.65 8.20
N TYR A 212 6.13 -15.47 8.64
CA TYR A 212 5.92 -15.02 10.02
C TYR A 212 4.43 -14.99 10.39
N VAL A 213 3.56 -14.46 9.54
CA VAL A 213 2.09 -14.44 9.74
C VAL A 213 1.53 -15.86 9.89
N ARG A 214 1.98 -16.82 9.07
CA ARG A 214 1.59 -18.24 9.21
C ARG A 214 1.95 -18.79 10.58
N ILE A 215 3.19 -18.56 11.05
CA ILE A 215 3.67 -19.05 12.34
C ILE A 215 2.89 -18.42 13.50
N LEU A 216 2.63 -17.12 13.43
CA LEU A 216 1.93 -16.35 14.46
C LEU A 216 0.47 -16.80 14.63
N LEU A 217 -0.27 -16.95 13.52
CA LEU A 217 -1.72 -17.18 13.55
C LEU A 217 -2.10 -18.67 13.66
N THR A 218 -1.22 -19.60 13.30
CA THR A 218 -1.56 -21.03 13.32
C THR A 218 -1.96 -21.54 14.71
N PRO A 219 -1.24 -21.25 15.82
CA PRO A 219 -1.64 -21.69 17.16
C PRO A 219 -2.98 -21.11 17.60
N LEU A 220 -3.31 -19.88 17.17
CA LEU A 220 -4.61 -19.28 17.42
C LEU A 220 -5.72 -20.06 16.70
N TYR A 221 -5.54 -20.27 15.40
CA TYR A 221 -6.54 -20.96 14.57
C TYR A 221 -6.77 -22.42 15.02
N GLU A 222 -5.71 -23.15 15.36
CA GLU A 222 -5.81 -24.52 15.86
C GLU A 222 -6.58 -24.61 17.18
N ARG A 223 -6.42 -23.63 18.08
CA ARG A 223 -7.18 -23.56 19.35
C ARG A 223 -8.65 -23.22 19.16
N LEU A 224 -8.97 -22.37 18.18
CA LEU A 224 -10.36 -22.01 17.86
C LEU A 224 -11.12 -23.16 17.18
N GLY A 225 -10.40 -24.13 16.61
CA GLY A 225 -10.99 -25.19 15.80
C GLY A 225 -11.43 -24.70 14.42
N SER A 226 -11.68 -25.62 13.50
CA SER A 226 -12.01 -25.28 12.10
C SER A 226 -13.46 -24.90 11.85
N GLU A 227 -14.37 -25.26 12.76
CA GLU A 227 -15.83 -25.12 12.58
C GLU A 227 -16.48 -24.46 13.80
N ALA A 228 -17.55 -23.71 13.54
CA ALA A 228 -18.34 -23.08 14.59
C ALA A 228 -19.16 -24.11 15.36
N GLN A 229 -19.25 -23.91 16.68
CA GLN A 229 -20.08 -24.76 17.54
C GLN A 229 -21.49 -24.14 17.67
N PRO A 230 -22.57 -24.93 17.78
CA PRO A 230 -23.95 -24.43 17.82
C PRO A 230 -24.27 -23.43 18.94
N SER A 231 -23.46 -23.37 20.00
CA SER A 231 -23.58 -22.46 21.13
C SER A 231 -22.33 -21.60 21.34
N GLU A 232 -21.57 -21.37 20.27
CA GLU A 232 -20.35 -20.57 20.33
C GLU A 232 -20.65 -19.07 20.47
N GLU A 233 -19.81 -18.39 21.24
CA GLU A 233 -19.86 -16.94 21.37
C GLU A 233 -19.42 -16.27 20.06
N HIS A 234 -20.17 -15.26 19.61
CA HIS A 234 -19.95 -14.61 18.31
C HIS A 234 -18.52 -14.07 18.10
N TRP A 235 -17.83 -13.64 19.16
CA TRP A 235 -16.45 -13.17 19.06
C TRP A 235 -15.47 -14.29 18.64
N LYS A 236 -15.71 -15.55 19.05
CA LYS A 236 -14.87 -16.69 18.67
C LYS A 236 -15.03 -17.01 17.18
N GLU A 237 -16.27 -16.96 16.70
CA GLU A 237 -16.58 -17.14 15.28
C GLU A 237 -15.90 -16.05 14.43
N ASN A 238 -16.02 -14.78 14.82
CA ASN A 238 -15.37 -13.66 14.14
C ASN A 238 -13.85 -13.78 14.16
N LEU A 239 -13.26 -14.12 15.32
CA LEU A 239 -11.82 -14.30 15.44
C LEU A 239 -11.31 -15.47 14.57
N ARG A 240 -12.07 -16.57 14.51
CA ARG A 240 -11.76 -17.70 13.63
C ARG A 240 -11.81 -17.29 12.17
N SER A 241 -12.85 -16.57 11.75
CA SER A 241 -13.02 -16.08 10.38
C SER A 241 -11.88 -15.15 9.95
N LEU A 242 -11.49 -14.22 10.83
CA LEU A 242 -10.39 -13.29 10.58
C LEU A 242 -9.04 -14.01 10.50
N SER A 243 -8.76 -14.88 11.47
CA SER A 243 -7.54 -15.69 11.51
C SER A 243 -7.40 -16.55 10.25
N LYS A 244 -8.51 -17.19 9.85
CA LYS A 244 -8.60 -17.98 8.63
C LYS A 244 -8.28 -17.12 7.42
N THR A 245 -8.94 -15.97 7.25
CA THR A 245 -8.71 -15.06 6.12
C THR A 245 -7.23 -14.72 5.92
N PHE A 246 -6.53 -14.28 6.97
CA PHE A 246 -5.10 -13.95 6.88
C PHE A 246 -4.21 -15.19 6.69
N LEU A 247 -4.50 -16.31 7.35
CA LEU A 247 -3.74 -17.56 7.19
C LEU A 247 -3.82 -18.11 5.76
N CYS A 248 -5.01 -18.10 5.15
CA CYS A 248 -5.19 -18.63 3.80
C CYS A 248 -4.53 -17.72 2.76
N ARG A 249 -4.59 -16.39 2.94
CA ARG A 249 -3.87 -15.43 2.09
C ARG A 249 -2.36 -15.65 2.13
N ALA A 250 -1.84 -15.90 3.34
CA ALA A 250 -0.43 -16.17 3.58
C ALA A 250 0.00 -17.61 3.24
N GLY A 251 -0.84 -18.47 2.68
CA GLY A 251 -0.41 -19.79 2.20
C GLY A 251 -0.51 -20.96 3.18
N TYR A 252 -1.36 -20.90 4.22
CA TYR A 252 -1.51 -21.99 5.18
C TYR A 252 -2.17 -23.24 4.56
N ARG A 253 -1.41 -24.32 4.37
CA ARG A 253 -1.84 -25.54 3.65
C ARG A 253 -3.18 -26.12 4.11
N PRO A 254 -3.41 -26.38 5.42
CA PRO A 254 -4.69 -26.94 5.87
C PRO A 254 -5.89 -26.02 5.61
N CYS A 255 -5.69 -24.71 5.44
CA CYS A 255 -6.76 -23.86 4.93
C CYS A 255 -6.95 -24.07 3.43
N ILE A 256 -5.87 -24.02 2.65
CA ILE A 256 -5.92 -24.19 1.19
C ILE A 256 -6.58 -25.53 0.83
N GLU A 257 -6.19 -26.63 1.48
CA GLU A 257 -6.77 -27.96 1.24
C GLU A 257 -8.28 -28.01 1.53
N ARG A 258 -8.76 -27.31 2.58
CA ARG A 258 -10.20 -27.18 2.86
C ARG A 258 -10.90 -26.32 1.83
N ALA A 259 -10.27 -25.22 1.41
CA ALA A 259 -10.79 -24.35 0.37
C ALA A 259 -10.94 -25.14 -0.94
N GLN A 260 -9.93 -25.92 -1.31
CA GLN A 260 -9.94 -26.82 -2.46
C GLN A 260 -10.97 -27.94 -2.32
N ALA A 261 -11.14 -28.52 -1.13
CA ALA A 261 -12.17 -29.54 -0.90
C ALA A 261 -13.59 -28.97 -1.08
N ALA A 262 -13.88 -27.79 -0.52
CA ALA A 262 -15.16 -27.09 -0.72
C ALA A 262 -15.37 -26.73 -2.20
N PHE A 263 -14.32 -26.25 -2.85
CA PHE A 263 -14.34 -25.93 -4.28
C PHE A 263 -14.51 -27.19 -5.16
N ALA A 264 -13.95 -28.33 -4.76
CA ALA A 264 -14.11 -29.60 -5.45
C ALA A 264 -15.55 -30.15 -5.37
N ILE A 265 -16.27 -29.85 -4.29
CA ILE A 265 -17.71 -30.14 -4.19
C ILE A 265 -18.48 -29.29 -5.22
N TRP A 266 -18.19 -27.98 -5.28
CA TRP A 266 -18.78 -27.10 -6.29
C TRP A 266 -18.50 -27.59 -7.71
N ARG A 267 -17.26 -28.02 -7.99
CA ARG A 267 -16.85 -28.60 -9.28
C ARG A 267 -17.62 -29.84 -9.70
N LYS A 268 -18.11 -30.63 -8.74
CA LYS A 268 -18.81 -31.90 -8.97
C LYS A 268 -20.33 -31.76 -8.87
N ALA A 269 -20.85 -30.56 -8.61
CA ALA A 269 -22.28 -30.33 -8.54
C ALA A 269 -22.95 -30.69 -9.87
N ALA A 270 -24.19 -31.18 -9.81
CA ALA A 270 -24.96 -31.51 -11.00
C ALA A 270 -25.25 -30.28 -11.87
N ASP A 271 -25.40 -29.12 -11.22
CA ASP A 271 -25.52 -27.80 -11.85
C ASP A 271 -24.63 -26.82 -11.07
N PRO A 272 -23.34 -26.68 -11.43
CA PRO A 272 -22.43 -25.76 -10.75
C PRO A 272 -22.74 -24.29 -11.01
N ASP A 273 -23.57 -23.96 -12.00
CA ASP A 273 -23.84 -22.58 -12.37
C ASP A 273 -25.04 -22.01 -11.58
N ALA A 274 -25.93 -22.88 -11.08
CA ALA A 274 -27.08 -22.52 -10.26
C ALA A 274 -26.74 -21.67 -9.02
N GLU A 275 -25.66 -22.01 -8.31
CA GLU A 275 -25.21 -21.27 -7.13
C GLU A 275 -23.69 -21.40 -6.92
N THR A 276 -23.12 -20.53 -6.08
CA THR A 276 -21.73 -20.67 -5.61
C THR A 276 -21.79 -21.12 -4.15
N PRO A 277 -21.72 -22.43 -3.87
CA PRO A 277 -21.84 -22.98 -2.52
C PRO A 277 -20.55 -22.82 -1.70
N VAL A 278 -19.53 -22.16 -2.26
CA VAL A 278 -18.23 -21.94 -1.62
C VAL A 278 -18.27 -20.61 -0.86
N GLU A 279 -17.89 -20.64 0.41
CA GLU A 279 -17.75 -19.43 1.22
C GLU A 279 -16.75 -18.46 0.58
N ASN A 280 -17.09 -17.16 0.55
CA ASN A 280 -16.27 -16.11 -0.06
C ASN A 280 -14.79 -16.15 0.36
N GLN A 281 -14.50 -16.44 1.62
CA GLN A 281 -13.13 -16.52 2.16
C GLN A 281 -12.27 -17.63 1.53
N TYR A 282 -12.86 -18.62 0.86
CA TYR A 282 -12.16 -19.72 0.20
C TYR A 282 -11.88 -19.47 -1.29
N ILE A 283 -12.55 -18.52 -1.92
CA ILE A 283 -12.39 -18.24 -3.35
C ILE A 283 -10.96 -17.73 -3.66
N CYS A 284 -10.52 -16.67 -2.97
CA CYS A 284 -9.19 -16.10 -3.19
C CYS A 284 -8.05 -17.11 -2.94
N PRO A 285 -8.04 -17.89 -1.84
CA PRO A 285 -7.04 -18.94 -1.64
C PRO A 285 -6.98 -19.98 -2.75
N VAL A 286 -8.13 -20.43 -3.28
CA VAL A 286 -8.15 -21.40 -4.39
C VAL A 286 -7.58 -20.78 -5.66
N PHE A 287 -7.91 -19.53 -5.97
CA PHE A 287 -7.36 -18.88 -7.17
C PHE A 287 -5.88 -18.50 -7.02
N LYS A 288 -5.42 -18.12 -5.83
CA LYS A 288 -4.01 -17.83 -5.52
C LYS A 288 -3.16 -19.09 -5.51
N TRP A 289 -3.55 -20.13 -4.78
CA TRP A 289 -2.71 -21.29 -4.49
C TRP A 289 -3.10 -22.57 -5.23
N GLY A 290 -4.31 -22.62 -5.80
CA GLY A 290 -4.81 -23.78 -6.54
C GLY A 290 -4.23 -23.90 -7.95
N THR A 291 -4.60 -24.99 -8.59
CA THR A 291 -4.18 -25.38 -9.93
C THR A 291 -4.79 -24.49 -11.02
N MET A 292 -4.20 -24.54 -12.22
CA MET A 292 -4.77 -23.89 -13.40
C MET A 292 -6.19 -24.41 -13.71
N GLU A 293 -6.47 -25.69 -13.50
CA GLU A 293 -7.80 -26.26 -13.71
C GLU A 293 -8.85 -25.68 -12.75
N GLU A 294 -8.50 -25.47 -11.48
CA GLU A 294 -9.39 -24.85 -10.49
C GLU A 294 -9.65 -23.38 -10.82
N TRP A 295 -8.64 -22.69 -11.31
CA TRP A 295 -8.75 -21.30 -11.76
C TRP A 295 -9.61 -21.19 -13.02
N GLU A 296 -9.39 -22.03 -14.05
CA GLU A 296 -10.17 -22.06 -15.29
C GLU A 296 -11.63 -22.41 -15.02
N PHE A 297 -11.89 -23.33 -14.09
CA PHE A 297 -13.25 -23.63 -13.62
C PHE A 297 -13.96 -22.38 -13.10
N GLY A 298 -13.26 -21.50 -12.37
CA GLY A 298 -13.83 -20.23 -11.91
C GLY A 298 -14.07 -19.27 -13.07
N LEU A 299 -13.15 -19.22 -14.02
CA LEU A 299 -13.26 -18.39 -15.22
C LEU A 299 -14.47 -18.77 -16.07
N GLU A 300 -14.71 -20.06 -16.30
CA GLU A 300 -15.87 -20.56 -17.03
C GLU A 300 -17.22 -20.08 -16.44
N ARG A 301 -17.28 -19.88 -15.11
CA ARG A 301 -18.51 -19.43 -14.40
C ARG A 301 -18.73 -17.96 -14.59
N VAL A 302 -17.66 -17.19 -14.71
CA VAL A 302 -17.75 -15.78 -15.06
C VAL A 302 -18.19 -15.62 -16.52
N ILE A 303 -17.66 -16.47 -17.42
CA ILE A 303 -18.03 -16.50 -18.84
C ILE A 303 -19.49 -16.91 -19.02
N ASN A 304 -19.90 -18.02 -18.41
CA ASN A 304 -21.23 -18.60 -18.60
C ASN A 304 -22.19 -18.24 -17.46
N PHE A 305 -22.06 -17.02 -16.91
CA PHE A 305 -22.80 -16.64 -15.71
C PHE A 305 -24.32 -16.56 -15.97
N PRO A 306 -25.17 -17.26 -15.19
CA PRO A 306 -26.61 -17.26 -15.42
C PRO A 306 -27.29 -15.90 -15.17
N GLN A 307 -28.18 -15.50 -16.09
CA GLN A 307 -28.90 -14.21 -16.02
C GLN A 307 -29.86 -14.09 -14.83
N ASN A 308 -30.28 -15.20 -14.24
CA ASN A 308 -31.14 -15.25 -13.06
C ASN A 308 -30.38 -15.10 -11.74
N ARG A 309 -29.03 -15.06 -11.76
CA ARG A 309 -28.19 -14.83 -10.58
C ARG A 309 -27.83 -13.36 -10.40
N LYS A 310 -27.39 -13.00 -9.20
CA LYS A 310 -27.03 -11.62 -8.88
C LYS A 310 -25.67 -11.26 -9.49
N GLN A 311 -25.62 -10.16 -10.23
CA GLN A 311 -24.39 -9.71 -10.91
C GLN A 311 -23.22 -9.45 -9.96
N ASN A 312 -23.48 -9.07 -8.70
CA ASN A 312 -22.43 -8.86 -7.71
C ASN A 312 -21.63 -10.14 -7.39
N GLU A 313 -22.23 -11.33 -7.50
CA GLU A 313 -21.54 -12.61 -7.33
C GLU A 313 -20.56 -12.84 -8.49
N ARG A 314 -20.97 -12.55 -9.74
CA ARG A 314 -20.10 -12.58 -10.92
C ARG A 314 -18.92 -11.62 -10.76
N THR A 315 -19.21 -10.37 -10.38
CA THR A 315 -18.17 -9.35 -10.14
C THR A 315 -17.21 -9.78 -9.04
N TYR A 316 -17.71 -10.42 -7.97
CA TYR A 316 -16.87 -10.93 -6.91
C TYR A 316 -15.93 -12.04 -7.41
N LEU A 317 -16.44 -13.02 -8.17
CA LEU A 317 -15.60 -14.06 -8.78
C LEU A 317 -14.52 -13.47 -9.68
N LEU A 318 -14.88 -12.51 -10.54
CA LEU A 318 -13.95 -11.84 -11.43
C LEU A 318 -12.85 -11.08 -10.67
N LYS A 319 -13.22 -10.36 -9.60
CA LYS A 319 -12.24 -9.67 -8.74
C LYS A 319 -11.19 -10.64 -8.19
N ASN A 320 -11.64 -11.79 -7.70
CA ASN A 320 -10.73 -12.78 -7.12
C ASN A 320 -9.92 -13.51 -8.20
N LEU A 321 -10.49 -13.77 -9.38
CA LEU A 321 -9.74 -14.38 -10.49
C LEU A 321 -8.59 -13.50 -10.97
N ALA A 322 -8.77 -12.18 -10.94
CA ALA A 322 -7.76 -11.22 -11.35
C ALA A 322 -6.79 -10.87 -10.21
N GLY A 323 -7.27 -10.54 -9.01
CA GLY A 323 -6.45 -9.93 -7.97
C GLY A 323 -5.84 -10.88 -6.94
N CYS A 324 -6.16 -12.17 -6.99
CA CYS A 324 -5.59 -13.16 -6.05
C CYS A 324 -4.39 -13.94 -6.61
N PRO A 325 -4.38 -14.35 -7.89
CA PRO A 325 -3.24 -15.07 -8.45
C PRO A 325 -1.96 -14.25 -8.41
N VAL A 326 -0.86 -14.92 -8.08
CA VAL A 326 0.52 -14.39 -8.23
C VAL A 326 1.26 -15.08 -9.38
N GLN A 327 0.67 -16.14 -9.96
CA GLN A 327 1.28 -16.88 -11.07
C GLN A 327 1.03 -16.17 -12.40
N THR A 328 2.10 -15.90 -13.14
CA THR A 328 2.09 -15.23 -14.45
C THR A 328 1.16 -15.93 -15.44
N GLU A 329 1.13 -17.28 -15.47
CA GLU A 329 0.32 -18.06 -16.41
C GLU A 329 -1.21 -17.80 -16.30
N LYS A 330 -1.73 -17.60 -15.09
CA LYS A 330 -3.16 -17.33 -14.84
C LYS A 330 -3.52 -15.92 -15.30
N ILE A 331 -2.63 -14.98 -15.04
CA ILE A 331 -2.76 -13.58 -15.47
C ILE A 331 -2.75 -13.51 -17.00
N GLU A 332 -1.76 -14.13 -17.64
CA GLU A 332 -1.65 -14.20 -19.10
C GLU A 332 -2.89 -14.85 -19.73
N ARG A 333 -3.39 -15.95 -19.18
CA ARG A 333 -4.61 -16.61 -19.67
C ARG A 333 -5.84 -15.71 -19.57
N LEU A 334 -6.03 -15.02 -18.44
CA LEU A 334 -7.16 -14.11 -18.23
C LEU A 334 -7.15 -12.98 -19.25
N LEU A 335 -5.98 -12.37 -19.47
CA LEU A 335 -5.80 -11.32 -20.45
C LEU A 335 -5.99 -11.84 -21.87
N ASN A 336 -5.55 -13.07 -22.17
CA ASN A 336 -5.74 -13.72 -23.46
C ASN A 336 -7.22 -13.82 -23.83
N ILE A 337 -8.04 -14.43 -22.98
CA ILE A 337 -9.47 -14.63 -23.28
C ILE A 337 -10.24 -13.29 -23.36
N THR A 338 -9.94 -12.38 -22.42
CA THR A 338 -10.75 -11.17 -22.26
C THR A 338 -10.42 -10.11 -23.30
N ILE A 339 -9.16 -10.05 -23.77
CA ILE A 339 -8.68 -9.02 -24.69
C ILE A 339 -8.45 -9.59 -26.10
N LEU A 340 -7.97 -10.83 -26.24
CA LEU A 340 -7.44 -11.33 -27.52
C LEU A 340 -8.47 -12.15 -28.29
N GLU A 341 -9.18 -12.99 -27.57
CA GLU A 341 -10.27 -13.78 -28.11
C GLU A 341 -11.58 -12.97 -28.19
N GLU A 342 -11.61 -11.76 -27.61
CA GLU A 342 -12.78 -10.86 -27.50
C GLU A 342 -14.06 -11.62 -27.12
N ASN A 343 -13.94 -12.48 -26.09
CA ASN A 343 -15.07 -13.29 -25.67
C ASN A 343 -16.25 -12.39 -25.25
N GLY A 344 -17.33 -12.42 -26.02
CA GLY A 344 -18.48 -11.51 -25.88
C GLY A 344 -19.23 -11.59 -24.54
N ASN A 345 -18.83 -12.48 -23.64
CA ASN A 345 -19.35 -12.57 -22.28
C ASN A 345 -18.61 -11.66 -21.29
N PHE A 346 -17.54 -10.97 -21.70
CA PHE A 346 -16.87 -9.92 -20.91
C PHE A 346 -17.19 -8.54 -21.45
N THR A 347 -17.54 -7.63 -20.54
CA THR A 347 -17.83 -6.23 -20.86
C THR A 347 -16.58 -5.37 -20.71
N GLU A 348 -16.58 -4.16 -21.27
CA GLU A 348 -15.49 -3.18 -21.06
C GLU A 348 -15.26 -2.88 -19.56
N ASN A 349 -16.32 -2.84 -18.77
CA ASN A 349 -16.23 -2.68 -17.32
C ASN A 349 -15.56 -3.89 -16.64
N ASP A 350 -15.73 -5.10 -17.19
CA ASP A 350 -15.05 -6.29 -16.69
C ASP A 350 -13.55 -6.24 -17.00
N VAL A 351 -13.18 -5.79 -18.20
CA VAL A 351 -11.77 -5.60 -18.61
C VAL A 351 -11.11 -4.54 -17.72
N PHE A 352 -11.77 -3.40 -17.50
CA PHE A 352 -11.33 -2.40 -16.54
C PHE A 352 -11.15 -3.02 -15.15
N LEU A 353 -12.14 -3.77 -14.67
CA LEU A 353 -12.05 -4.40 -13.36
C LEU A 353 -10.89 -5.38 -13.24
N ILE A 354 -10.65 -6.20 -14.27
CA ILE A 354 -9.50 -7.13 -14.31
C ILE A 354 -8.21 -6.36 -14.13
N PHE A 355 -8.01 -5.28 -14.88
CA PHE A 355 -6.84 -4.45 -14.72
C PHE A 355 -6.70 -3.89 -13.32
N SER A 356 -7.80 -3.36 -12.76
CA SER A 356 -7.74 -2.68 -11.45
C SER A 356 -7.31 -3.64 -10.34
N MET A 357 -7.62 -4.93 -10.53
CA MET A 357 -7.25 -5.98 -9.60
C MET A 357 -5.83 -6.52 -9.86
N LEU A 358 -5.38 -6.56 -11.12
CA LEU A 358 -4.04 -7.04 -11.49
C LEU A 358 -2.93 -6.05 -11.13
N THR A 359 -3.14 -4.77 -11.38
CA THR A 359 -2.12 -3.75 -11.14
C THR A 359 -2.07 -3.33 -9.67
N GLY A 360 -3.04 -3.75 -8.84
CA GLY A 360 -3.23 -3.24 -7.47
C GLY A 360 -3.50 -1.73 -7.41
N ILE A 361 -3.61 -1.11 -8.58
CA ILE A 361 -3.66 0.31 -8.87
C ILE A 361 -4.44 0.49 -10.19
N SER A 362 -4.73 1.70 -10.66
CA SER A 362 -5.63 1.96 -11.81
C SER A 362 -5.16 1.44 -13.19
N THR A 363 -6.10 1.25 -14.11
CA THR A 363 -6.14 0.29 -15.25
C THR A 363 -5.66 0.79 -16.62
N TYR A 364 -5.20 2.03 -16.69
CA TYR A 364 -5.17 2.85 -17.91
C TYR A 364 -3.86 2.72 -18.70
N SER A 365 -3.02 1.73 -18.40
CA SER A 365 -1.69 1.57 -19.00
C SER A 365 -1.44 0.24 -19.75
N LEU A 366 -2.36 -0.75 -19.70
CA LEU A 366 -2.21 -1.99 -20.48
C LEU A 366 -2.93 -1.92 -21.82
N GLY A 367 -2.21 -2.26 -22.91
CA GLY A 367 -2.82 -2.54 -24.20
C GLY A 367 -2.14 -3.66 -24.94
N PHE A 368 -2.91 -4.30 -25.80
CA PHE A 368 -2.49 -5.41 -26.62
C PHE A 368 -3.14 -5.27 -28.01
N LEU A 369 -2.40 -5.63 -29.07
CA LEU A 369 -2.92 -5.69 -30.45
C LEU A 369 -2.59 -7.02 -31.11
N MET A 370 -3.61 -7.67 -31.67
CA MET A 370 -3.47 -8.86 -32.51
C MET A 370 -3.89 -8.57 -33.95
N SER A 371 -3.00 -8.77 -34.93
CA SER A 371 -3.29 -8.43 -36.32
C SER A 371 -2.47 -9.24 -37.35
N LYS A 372 -2.83 -9.14 -38.64
CA LYS A 372 -2.07 -9.68 -39.79
C LYS A 372 -1.17 -8.62 -40.46
N LEU A 373 -0.79 -7.56 -39.75
CA LEU A 373 0.00 -6.46 -40.29
C LEU A 373 1.46 -6.87 -40.54
N VAL A 374 2.14 -6.14 -41.42
CA VAL A 374 3.56 -6.34 -41.77
C VAL A 374 4.42 -5.23 -41.20
N VAL A 375 5.70 -5.50 -40.95
CA VAL A 375 6.66 -4.52 -40.39
C VAL A 375 7.24 -3.64 -41.51
N VAL A 376 7.25 -2.32 -41.30
CA VAL A 376 7.91 -1.32 -42.15
C VAL A 376 9.42 -1.48 -42.04
N LYS A 377 10.12 -1.57 -43.18
CA LYS A 377 11.58 -1.70 -43.20
C LYS A 377 12.25 -0.35 -42.92
N ASP A 378 13.17 -0.36 -41.96
CA ASP A 378 14.08 0.75 -41.72
C ASP A 378 15.34 0.57 -42.59
N GLU A 379 15.52 1.44 -43.58
CA GLU A 379 16.65 1.39 -44.53
C GLU A 379 17.98 1.84 -43.89
N THR A 380 17.96 2.36 -42.66
CA THR A 380 19.16 2.84 -41.95
C THR A 380 19.84 1.78 -41.09
N LEU A 381 19.21 0.62 -40.87
CA LEU A 381 19.72 -0.46 -40.02
C LEU A 381 20.55 -1.50 -40.82
N PRO A 382 21.74 -1.90 -40.34
CA PRO A 382 22.55 -2.96 -40.96
C PRO A 382 21.85 -4.33 -40.97
N GLU A 383 22.13 -5.14 -41.99
CA GLU A 383 21.58 -6.49 -42.14
C GLU A 383 22.00 -7.39 -40.95
N GLY A 384 21.02 -7.89 -40.17
CA GLY A 384 21.25 -8.80 -39.04
C GLY A 384 21.13 -8.20 -37.64
N GLN A 385 20.80 -6.91 -37.50
CA GLN A 385 20.54 -6.26 -36.20
C GLN A 385 19.04 -6.25 -35.86
N GLU A 386 18.67 -6.52 -34.61
CA GLU A 386 17.27 -6.49 -34.16
C GLU A 386 16.74 -5.04 -33.99
N GLN A 387 15.56 -4.78 -34.55
CA GLN A 387 14.85 -3.50 -34.43
C GLN A 387 14.17 -3.35 -33.06
N LYS A 388 14.62 -2.37 -32.26
CA LYS A 388 13.99 -1.98 -30.98
C LYS A 388 12.67 -1.23 -31.15
N VAL A 389 12.45 -0.58 -32.29
CA VAL A 389 11.18 0.06 -32.66
C VAL A 389 10.62 -0.67 -33.86
N LYS A 390 9.37 -1.10 -33.81
CA LYS A 390 8.69 -1.79 -34.91
C LYS A 390 7.46 -1.00 -35.33
N VAL A 391 7.42 -0.57 -36.58
CA VAL A 391 6.23 0.04 -37.16
C VAL A 391 5.47 -1.00 -37.97
N TYR A 392 4.18 -1.21 -37.71
CA TYR A 392 3.31 -2.14 -38.42
C TYR A 392 2.32 -1.41 -39.32
N CYS A 393 2.13 -1.89 -40.54
CA CYS A 393 1.20 -1.32 -41.52
C CYS A 393 0.50 -2.42 -42.34
N GLN A 394 -0.46 -2.03 -43.18
CA GLN A 394 -1.06 -2.97 -44.13
C GLN A 394 -0.02 -3.49 -45.14
N PRO A 395 -0.16 -4.76 -45.61
CA PRO A 395 0.63 -5.27 -46.72
C PRO A 395 0.57 -4.36 -47.95
N GLY A 396 1.71 -4.01 -48.53
CA GLY A 396 1.84 -3.07 -49.66
C GLY A 396 2.19 -1.62 -49.28
N MET A 397 2.22 -1.27 -47.99
CA MET A 397 2.57 0.07 -47.47
C MET A 397 3.96 0.12 -46.81
N GLU A 398 4.81 -0.88 -47.03
CA GLU A 398 6.07 -1.09 -46.30
C GLU A 398 7.11 0.03 -46.54
N LYS A 399 6.90 0.88 -47.54
CA LYS A 399 7.76 2.03 -47.88
C LYS A 399 7.09 3.39 -47.67
N ALA A 400 5.89 3.42 -47.10
CA ALA A 400 5.07 4.63 -47.05
C ALA A 400 5.50 5.66 -45.97
N PHE A 401 6.46 5.31 -45.10
CA PHE A 401 6.85 6.09 -43.91
C PHE A 401 8.34 6.52 -43.92
N PRO A 402 8.81 7.31 -44.91
CA PRO A 402 10.23 7.52 -45.17
C PRO A 402 11.01 8.30 -44.09
N THR A 403 10.33 8.96 -43.15
CA THR A 403 10.96 9.78 -42.08
C THR A 403 10.49 9.41 -40.67
N LEU A 404 9.69 8.35 -40.54
CA LEU A 404 9.03 8.02 -39.27
C LEU A 404 10.04 7.51 -38.22
N TYR A 405 10.92 6.58 -38.60
CA TYR A 405 11.95 6.06 -37.69
C TYR A 405 12.93 7.15 -37.24
N GLU A 406 13.29 8.08 -38.12
CA GLU A 406 14.12 9.25 -37.78
C GLU A 406 13.43 10.13 -36.72
N LYS A 407 12.15 10.45 -36.92
CA LYS A 407 11.36 11.24 -35.95
C LYS A 407 11.29 10.54 -34.59
N ILE A 408 10.98 9.25 -34.57
CA ILE A 408 10.88 8.46 -33.33
C ILE A 408 12.23 8.43 -32.61
N HIS A 409 13.33 8.23 -33.34
CA HIS A 409 14.67 8.22 -32.75
C HIS A 409 15.04 9.59 -32.16
N ASN A 410 14.75 10.68 -32.85
CA ASN A 410 14.99 12.04 -32.36
C ASN A 410 14.15 12.36 -31.12
N ILE A 411 12.87 11.95 -31.11
CA ILE A 411 11.97 12.09 -29.95
C ILE A 411 12.47 11.25 -28.78
N GLN A 412 12.85 10.00 -29.03
CA GLN A 412 13.39 9.10 -28.00
C GLN A 412 14.65 9.70 -27.38
N LYS A 413 15.59 10.18 -28.21
CA LYS A 413 16.81 10.83 -27.75
C LYS A 413 16.54 12.13 -26.98
N ALA A 414 15.57 12.93 -27.42
CA ALA A 414 15.16 14.13 -26.71
C ALA A 414 14.54 13.80 -25.35
N LEU A 415 13.70 12.76 -25.28
CA LEU A 415 13.12 12.28 -24.03
C LEU A 415 14.19 11.67 -23.11
N GLU A 416 15.10 10.85 -23.61
CA GLU A 416 16.24 10.30 -22.85
C GLU A 416 17.14 11.42 -22.32
N GLY A 417 17.41 12.45 -23.15
CA GLY A 417 18.14 13.64 -22.73
C GLY A 417 17.35 14.52 -21.75
N PHE A 418 16.03 14.48 -21.78
CA PHE A 418 15.17 15.20 -20.86
C PHE A 418 15.08 14.51 -19.48
N TRP A 419 14.94 13.19 -19.47
CA TRP A 419 14.77 12.37 -18.26
C TRP A 419 16.09 11.81 -17.69
N GLY A 420 17.21 11.93 -18.40
CA GLY A 420 18.52 11.42 -17.98
C GLY A 420 18.58 9.90 -17.83
N SER A 421 17.60 9.18 -18.37
CA SER A 421 17.43 7.73 -18.30
C SER A 421 17.13 7.18 -19.69
N GLU A 422 17.51 5.93 -19.94
CA GLU A 422 17.18 5.26 -21.20
C GLU A 422 15.65 5.15 -21.34
N TYR A 423 15.15 5.21 -22.59
CA TYR A 423 13.73 5.00 -22.85
C TYR A 423 13.33 3.62 -22.30
N PRO A 424 12.44 3.56 -21.30
CA PRO A 424 12.21 2.34 -20.50
C PRO A 424 11.59 1.20 -21.31
N ILE A 425 11.05 1.50 -22.49
CA ILE A 425 10.45 0.52 -23.39
C ILE A 425 11.53 -0.07 -24.30
N CYS A 426 11.90 -1.32 -24.03
CA CYS A 426 12.87 -2.07 -24.83
C CYS A 426 12.39 -2.38 -26.26
N ASN A 427 11.06 -2.44 -26.47
CA ASN A 427 10.41 -2.73 -27.76
C ASN A 427 9.17 -1.84 -27.96
N LEU A 428 9.28 -0.76 -28.73
CA LEU A 428 8.15 0.13 -29.04
C LEU A 428 7.46 -0.32 -30.33
N ASN A 429 6.17 -0.65 -30.26
CA ASN A 429 5.38 -1.04 -31.41
C ASN A 429 4.46 0.12 -31.82
N ILE A 430 4.62 0.65 -33.02
CA ILE A 430 3.75 1.68 -33.59
C ILE A 430 2.94 1.08 -34.72
N VAL A 431 1.64 1.30 -34.75
CA VAL A 431 0.74 0.60 -35.66
C VAL A 431 -0.08 1.60 -36.43
N ALA A 432 0.05 1.60 -37.76
CA ALA A 432 -0.90 2.26 -38.66
C ALA A 432 -2.08 1.32 -38.91
N LEU A 433 -3.22 1.61 -38.29
CA LEU A 433 -4.43 0.80 -38.44
C LEU A 433 -5.40 1.42 -39.48
N PRO A 434 -5.76 0.68 -40.54
CA PRO A 434 -6.71 1.09 -41.57
C PRO A 434 -8.14 1.12 -41.00
N GLY A 435 -8.91 2.14 -41.34
CA GLY A 435 -10.31 2.24 -40.90
C GLY A 435 -10.50 2.53 -39.41
N LEU A 436 -9.45 2.90 -38.68
CA LEU A 436 -9.57 3.39 -37.30
C LEU A 436 -10.49 4.62 -37.27
N THR A 437 -11.59 4.51 -36.53
CA THR A 437 -12.66 5.51 -36.45
C THR A 437 -12.42 6.56 -35.36
N THR A 438 -11.48 6.32 -34.45
CA THR A 438 -11.11 7.28 -33.42
C THR A 438 -10.46 8.51 -34.05
N VAL A 439 -10.68 9.67 -33.42
CA VAL A 439 -10.14 10.97 -33.86
C VAL A 439 -8.68 11.15 -33.44
N LYS A 440 -8.12 10.19 -32.68
CA LYS A 440 -6.87 10.32 -31.95
C LYS A 440 -6.15 8.97 -31.87
N PRO A 441 -4.82 8.97 -31.71
CA PRO A 441 -4.06 7.77 -31.46
C PRO A 441 -4.46 7.10 -30.14
N ILE A 442 -4.22 5.80 -30.05
CA ILE A 442 -4.42 4.99 -28.84
C ILE A 442 -3.04 4.65 -28.29
N ASP A 443 -2.79 5.00 -27.04
CA ASP A 443 -1.49 4.94 -26.37
C ASP A 443 -1.51 3.95 -25.19
N ASN A 444 -0.81 2.83 -25.35
CA ASN A 444 -0.64 1.81 -24.31
C ASN A 444 0.83 1.48 -24.12
N TRP A 445 1.28 1.04 -22.93
CA TRP A 445 2.71 0.79 -22.71
C TRP A 445 3.34 -0.15 -23.75
N GLY A 446 4.28 0.37 -24.55
CA GLY A 446 4.95 -0.40 -25.61
C GLY A 446 4.16 -0.55 -26.92
N LEU A 447 2.99 0.05 -27.05
CA LEU A 447 2.09 -0.02 -28.21
C LEU A 447 1.36 1.31 -28.47
N ILE A 448 1.66 1.98 -29.60
CA ILE A 448 0.91 3.15 -30.08
C ILE A 448 0.15 2.78 -31.34
N VAL A 449 -1.17 3.01 -31.39
CA VAL A 449 -1.99 2.77 -32.58
C VAL A 449 -2.46 4.10 -33.16
N PHE A 450 -2.03 4.40 -34.38
CA PHE A 450 -2.45 5.55 -35.16
C PHE A 450 -3.43 5.14 -36.24
N LYS A 451 -4.29 6.07 -36.64
CA LYS A 451 -5.01 5.96 -37.91
C LYS A 451 -4.00 6.04 -39.05
N GLU A 452 -4.14 5.15 -40.04
CA GLU A 452 -3.17 5.03 -41.14
C GLU A 452 -2.82 6.38 -41.81
N ASN A 453 -3.82 7.19 -42.15
CA ASN A 453 -3.60 8.52 -42.76
C ASN A 453 -2.97 9.55 -41.80
N GLU A 454 -3.19 9.42 -40.49
CA GLU A 454 -2.60 10.30 -39.49
C GLU A 454 -1.13 9.99 -39.27
N LEU A 455 -0.75 8.70 -39.23
CA LEU A 455 0.65 8.32 -39.09
C LEU A 455 1.48 8.76 -40.31
N LEU A 456 0.89 8.70 -41.51
CA LEU A 456 1.52 9.17 -42.74
C LEU A 456 1.85 10.68 -42.70
N GLN A 457 1.06 11.47 -41.97
CA GLN A 457 1.22 12.92 -41.84
C GLN A 457 1.69 13.35 -40.45
N ALA A 458 2.09 12.40 -39.59
CA ALA A 458 2.32 12.69 -38.19
C ALA A 458 3.47 13.68 -38.00
N SER A 459 3.18 14.77 -37.28
CA SER A 459 4.17 15.76 -36.87
C SER A 459 5.02 15.23 -35.72
N TYR A 460 6.15 15.89 -35.46
CA TYR A 460 6.96 15.63 -34.26
C TYR A 460 6.11 15.71 -32.99
N PHE A 461 5.25 16.73 -32.90
CA PHE A 461 4.31 16.90 -31.80
C PHE A 461 3.40 15.69 -31.59
N THR A 462 2.75 15.21 -32.66
CA THR A 462 1.77 14.12 -32.55
C THR A 462 2.42 12.81 -32.12
N ILE A 463 3.63 12.50 -32.60
CA ILE A 463 4.35 11.28 -32.19
C ILE A 463 4.89 11.45 -30.76
N ALA A 464 5.45 12.63 -30.45
CA ALA A 464 6.01 12.92 -29.13
C ALA A 464 4.92 12.92 -28.05
N GLN A 465 3.71 13.39 -28.36
CA GLN A 465 2.59 13.41 -27.41
C GLN A 465 2.24 12.02 -26.93
N GLU A 466 2.13 11.05 -27.84
CA GLU A 466 1.80 9.68 -27.48
C GLU A 466 2.99 8.95 -26.83
N MET A 467 4.23 9.21 -27.26
CA MET A 467 5.42 8.64 -26.61
C MET A 467 5.65 9.18 -25.19
N VAL A 468 5.38 10.46 -24.95
CA VAL A 468 5.40 11.08 -23.61
C VAL A 468 4.30 10.49 -22.75
N TYR A 469 3.10 10.35 -23.30
CA TYR A 469 1.97 9.75 -22.59
C TYR A 469 2.30 8.35 -22.08
N GLN A 470 2.93 7.52 -22.91
CA GLN A 470 3.36 6.18 -22.48
C GLN A 470 4.42 6.25 -21.39
N TRP A 471 5.48 7.04 -21.58
CA TRP A 471 6.56 7.16 -20.61
C TRP A 471 6.03 7.57 -19.22
N ILE A 472 5.23 8.64 -19.15
CA ILE A 472 4.71 9.17 -17.88
C ILE A 472 3.58 8.27 -17.32
N GLY A 473 2.73 7.70 -18.19
CA GLY A 473 1.65 6.82 -17.78
C GLY A 473 2.10 5.52 -17.11
N HIS A 474 3.30 5.02 -17.43
CA HIS A 474 3.95 3.93 -16.69
C HIS A 474 4.63 4.40 -15.42
N SER A 475 5.20 5.60 -15.46
CA SER A 475 5.90 6.15 -14.31
C SER A 475 4.93 6.50 -13.18
N THR A 476 3.62 6.64 -13.46
CA THR A 476 2.63 7.23 -12.53
C THR A 476 1.33 6.47 -12.52
N THR A 477 0.75 6.26 -11.33
CA THR A 477 -0.45 5.45 -11.10
C THR A 477 -1.42 6.10 -10.09
N PRO A 478 -2.68 6.34 -10.47
CA PRO A 478 -3.66 7.16 -9.78
C PRO A 478 -4.55 6.37 -8.81
N GLU A 479 -5.17 7.09 -7.87
CA GLU A 479 -5.94 6.56 -6.75
C GLU A 479 -7.42 6.24 -7.12
N TRP A 480 -8.10 7.00 -8.01
CA TRP A 480 -9.51 6.78 -8.40
C TRP A 480 -9.90 7.30 -9.82
N TRP A 481 -11.08 6.93 -10.36
CA TRP A 481 -11.51 7.13 -11.76
C TRP A 481 -11.92 8.57 -12.14
N ASN A 482 -12.19 9.44 -11.16
CA ASN A 482 -12.52 10.85 -11.41
C ASN A 482 -11.29 11.77 -11.33
N ASP A 483 -10.14 11.23 -10.96
CA ASP A 483 -8.86 11.94 -10.99
C ASP A 483 -8.32 11.82 -12.41
N ALA A 484 -8.39 12.89 -13.20
CA ALA A 484 -7.93 12.87 -14.57
C ALA A 484 -6.42 12.57 -14.63
N HIS A 485 -6.07 11.31 -14.93
CA HIS A 485 -4.72 10.81 -15.13
C HIS A 485 -4.10 11.63 -16.27
N ILE A 486 -3.15 12.53 -15.97
CA ILE A 486 -2.43 13.33 -16.97
C ILE A 486 -3.35 13.97 -18.02
N THR A 487 -3.72 15.21 -17.75
CA THR A 487 -4.49 15.97 -18.73
C THR A 487 -3.66 16.10 -20.01
N ARG A 488 -4.32 16.05 -21.18
CA ARG A 488 -3.75 16.33 -22.52
C ARG A 488 -2.85 17.55 -22.60
N ALA A 489 -2.95 18.41 -21.61
CA ALA A 489 -2.10 19.56 -21.46
C ALA A 489 -0.61 19.24 -21.35
N VAL A 490 -0.22 18.05 -20.93
CA VAL A 490 1.12 17.87 -20.37
C VAL A 490 1.96 16.96 -21.22
N ALA A 491 1.37 15.83 -21.59
CA ALA A 491 1.82 15.18 -22.79
C ALA A 491 1.84 16.19 -23.95
N GLY A 492 0.88 17.12 -24.01
CA GLY A 492 0.92 18.28 -24.91
C GLY A 492 2.08 19.23 -24.65
N PHE A 493 2.33 19.67 -23.42
CA PHE A 493 3.43 20.59 -23.10
C PHE A 493 4.78 19.98 -23.48
N LEU A 494 5.10 18.78 -22.98
CA LEU A 494 6.39 18.13 -23.25
C LEU A 494 6.55 17.76 -24.72
N ALA A 495 5.49 17.27 -25.37
CA ALA A 495 5.56 16.95 -26.78
C ALA A 495 5.76 18.16 -27.64
N ALA A 496 5.19 19.30 -27.27
CA ALA A 496 5.43 20.52 -28.01
C ALA A 496 6.78 21.16 -27.59
N THR A 497 7.36 20.93 -26.40
CA THR A 497 8.76 21.30 -26.08
C THR A 497 9.74 20.49 -26.94
N ILE A 498 9.51 19.19 -27.06
CA ILE A 498 10.27 18.32 -27.98
C ILE A 498 10.05 18.77 -29.41
N ALA A 499 8.79 19.03 -29.80
CA ALA A 499 8.53 19.59 -31.11
C ALA A 499 9.22 20.96 -31.27
N GLN A 500 9.36 21.78 -30.24
CA GLN A 500 10.00 23.10 -30.26
C GLN A 500 11.50 23.01 -30.56
N GLU A 501 12.18 22.00 -30.00
CA GLU A 501 13.57 21.68 -30.32
C GLU A 501 13.76 21.32 -31.80
N TYR A 502 12.68 20.90 -32.49
CA TYR A 502 12.70 20.47 -33.89
C TYR A 502 11.79 21.31 -34.84
N THR A 503 10.99 22.28 -34.34
CA THR A 503 9.99 23.13 -35.04
C THR A 503 9.52 24.35 -34.20
N GLU A 504 9.52 25.59 -34.71
CA GLU A 504 9.38 26.86 -33.96
C GLU A 504 7.97 27.29 -33.41
N GLU A 505 7.01 26.42 -33.09
CA GLU A 505 5.64 26.85 -32.69
C GLU A 505 5.23 26.33 -31.28
N PHE A 506 5.33 27.13 -30.20
CA PHE A 506 4.91 26.67 -28.87
C PHE A 506 4.10 27.63 -27.97
N ASP A 507 4.24 28.95 -28.06
CA ASP A 507 3.94 29.79 -26.89
C ASP A 507 2.45 30.06 -26.53
N GLU A 508 1.43 29.66 -27.31
CA GLU A 508 0.07 30.21 -27.10
C GLU A 508 -0.95 29.33 -26.31
N LYS A 509 -0.68 28.07 -25.95
CA LYS A 509 -1.77 27.13 -25.56
C LYS A 509 -2.02 26.85 -24.07
N PHE A 510 -1.11 27.21 -23.15
CA PHE A 510 -1.22 26.78 -21.74
C PHE A 510 -1.39 27.88 -20.69
N GLU A 511 -1.34 29.16 -21.05
CA GLU A 511 -1.47 30.28 -20.11
C GLU A 511 -2.84 30.37 -19.39
N SER A 512 -3.89 29.67 -19.86
CA SER A 512 -5.28 29.87 -19.38
C SER A 512 -5.88 28.79 -18.47
N LYS A 513 -5.17 27.71 -18.10
CA LYS A 513 -5.76 26.54 -17.37
C LYS A 513 -4.90 26.01 -16.21
N THR A 514 -4.70 26.84 -15.19
CA THR A 514 -3.89 26.55 -13.98
C THR A 514 -4.23 25.26 -13.23
N ASN A 515 -5.51 24.96 -12.95
CA ASN A 515 -5.89 23.75 -12.19
C ASN A 515 -5.55 22.42 -12.90
N LEU A 516 -5.50 22.45 -14.23
CA LEU A 516 -5.25 21.29 -15.09
C LEU A 516 -3.75 20.95 -15.13
N TRP A 517 -2.92 21.98 -15.02
CA TRP A 517 -1.47 21.94 -14.93
C TRP A 517 -1.00 21.45 -13.56
N ASP A 518 -1.64 21.93 -12.49
CA ASP A 518 -1.35 21.52 -11.10
C ASP A 518 -1.61 20.03 -10.85
N SER A 519 -2.78 19.53 -11.27
CA SER A 519 -3.20 18.13 -11.08
C SER A 519 -2.29 17.14 -11.82
N LEU A 520 -1.80 17.55 -12.99
CA LEU A 520 -0.79 16.78 -13.67
C LEU A 520 0.47 16.67 -12.84
N ILE A 521 1.05 17.82 -12.49
CA ILE A 521 2.37 17.85 -11.89
C ILE A 521 2.36 16.99 -10.61
N SER A 522 1.25 16.97 -9.88
CA SER A 522 1.01 16.09 -8.72
C SER A 522 1.04 14.60 -9.08
N SER A 523 0.29 14.21 -10.11
CA SER A 523 0.16 12.81 -10.51
C SER A 523 1.48 12.27 -11.06
N SER A 524 2.22 13.12 -11.79
CA SER A 524 3.48 12.77 -12.46
C SER A 524 4.67 12.57 -11.51
N THR A 525 4.61 13.18 -10.34
CA THR A 525 5.74 13.23 -9.39
C THR A 525 5.44 12.50 -8.08
N GLY A 526 4.18 12.26 -7.72
CA GLY A 526 3.79 11.76 -6.39
C GLY A 526 3.87 10.26 -6.14
N ILE A 527 4.18 9.46 -7.16
CA ILE A 527 4.19 7.97 -7.10
C ILE A 527 5.53 7.36 -6.67
N PHE A 528 6.64 8.05 -6.88
CA PHE A 528 7.93 7.43 -6.65
C PHE A 528 8.16 7.20 -5.15
N THR A 529 8.77 6.07 -4.83
CA THR A 529 9.14 5.71 -3.45
C THR A 529 10.62 5.34 -3.32
N THR A 530 11.39 5.53 -4.39
CA THR A 530 12.80 5.15 -4.50
C THR A 530 13.72 6.35 -4.76
N GLN A 531 15.02 6.19 -4.45
CA GLN A 531 16.03 7.23 -4.69
C GLN A 531 16.15 7.57 -6.18
N GLU A 532 16.10 6.56 -7.06
CA GLU A 532 16.12 6.74 -8.50
C GLU A 532 14.95 7.63 -8.97
N GLY A 533 13.74 7.39 -8.44
CA GLY A 533 12.58 8.23 -8.72
C GLY A 533 12.71 9.66 -8.17
N TYR A 534 13.36 9.85 -7.01
CA TYR A 534 13.68 11.19 -6.49
C TYR A 534 14.61 11.96 -7.43
N ASP A 535 15.70 11.31 -7.87
CA ASP A 535 16.71 11.92 -8.73
C ASP A 535 16.10 12.34 -10.08
N MET A 536 15.20 11.51 -10.63
CA MET A 536 14.43 11.83 -11.84
C MET A 536 13.54 13.08 -11.68
N VAL A 537 12.75 13.16 -10.61
CA VAL A 537 11.87 14.32 -10.37
C VAL A 537 12.69 15.57 -10.02
N SER A 538 13.83 15.42 -9.35
CA SER A 538 14.69 16.54 -8.96
C SER A 538 15.39 17.14 -10.17
N ALA A 539 15.86 16.30 -11.10
CA ALA A 539 16.47 16.76 -12.36
C ALA A 539 15.46 17.54 -13.20
N LEU A 540 14.22 17.05 -13.28
CA LEU A 540 13.11 17.74 -13.95
C LEU A 540 12.85 19.14 -13.35
N TYR A 541 12.78 19.22 -12.02
CA TYR A 541 12.50 20.46 -11.29
C TYR A 541 13.58 21.53 -11.53
N VAL A 542 14.85 21.16 -11.44
CA VAL A 542 15.99 22.08 -11.65
C VAL A 542 16.05 22.58 -13.10
N LYS A 543 15.74 21.70 -14.07
CA LYS A 543 15.83 22.03 -15.49
C LYS A 543 14.80 23.08 -15.94
N HIS A 544 13.62 23.10 -15.31
CA HIS A 544 12.47 23.95 -15.69
C HIS A 544 12.03 24.88 -14.56
N GLN A 545 12.95 25.29 -13.68
CA GLN A 545 12.64 26.08 -12.51
C GLN A 545 12.00 27.43 -12.87
N GLY A 546 10.83 27.74 -12.29
CA GLY A 546 10.07 28.96 -12.61
C GLY A 546 9.18 28.85 -13.84
N GLU A 547 9.26 27.76 -14.61
CA GLU A 547 8.37 27.46 -15.74
C GLU A 547 7.10 26.70 -15.29
N PHE A 548 7.04 26.23 -14.04
CA PHE A 548 5.90 25.46 -13.50
C PHE A 548 4.75 26.31 -12.95
N GLY A 549 4.83 27.64 -12.92
CA GLY A 549 3.70 28.50 -12.53
C GLY A 549 3.04 28.10 -11.19
N SER A 550 1.74 27.78 -11.21
CA SER A 550 0.97 27.36 -10.01
C SER A 550 1.36 25.99 -9.44
N ALA A 551 2.06 25.16 -10.23
CA ALA A 551 2.37 23.77 -9.87
C ALA A 551 3.75 23.60 -9.21
N GLU A 552 4.53 24.67 -9.11
CA GLU A 552 5.84 24.69 -8.46
C GLU A 552 5.80 24.03 -7.06
N HIS A 553 4.81 24.42 -6.25
CA HIS A 553 4.61 23.89 -4.90
C HIS A 553 4.28 22.39 -4.86
N ILE A 554 3.71 21.86 -5.95
CA ILE A 554 3.28 20.47 -6.04
C ILE A 554 4.49 19.57 -6.32
N ILE A 555 5.42 19.99 -7.18
CA ILE A 555 6.69 19.27 -7.39
C ILE A 555 7.49 19.24 -6.10
N GLU A 556 7.60 20.39 -5.43
CA GLU A 556 8.27 20.48 -4.14
C GLU A 556 7.68 19.50 -3.12
N LYS A 557 6.35 19.39 -3.06
CA LYS A 557 5.64 18.45 -2.20
C LYS A 557 5.89 17.00 -2.57
N SER A 558 5.86 16.66 -3.86
CA SER A 558 6.13 15.29 -4.32
C SER A 558 7.58 14.87 -4.07
N LEU A 559 8.55 15.74 -4.37
CA LEU A 559 9.96 15.52 -4.04
C LEU A 559 10.15 15.29 -2.53
N LYS A 560 9.43 16.04 -1.70
CA LYS A 560 9.40 15.82 -0.25
C LYS A 560 8.87 14.42 0.08
N ASN A 561 7.74 14.00 -0.49
CA ASN A 561 7.14 12.68 -0.25
C ASN A 561 8.04 11.52 -0.69
N ILE A 562 8.59 11.57 -1.91
CA ILE A 562 9.46 10.50 -2.44
C ILE A 562 10.68 10.32 -1.55
N LYS A 563 11.28 11.45 -1.14
CA LYS A 563 12.42 11.46 -0.23
C LYS A 563 12.07 10.84 1.12
N GLU A 564 10.87 11.09 1.63
CA GLU A 564 10.37 10.51 2.88
C GLU A 564 10.13 8.99 2.76
N GLU A 565 9.56 8.51 1.66
CA GLU A 565 9.33 7.07 1.43
C GLU A 565 10.63 6.29 1.16
N THR A 566 11.54 6.89 0.41
CA THR A 566 12.89 6.34 0.20
C THR A 566 13.62 6.22 1.52
N LYS A 567 13.54 7.27 2.34
CA LYS A 567 14.10 7.28 3.69
C LYS A 567 13.44 6.19 4.55
N TRP A 568 12.12 6.08 4.53
CA TRP A 568 11.41 5.04 5.28
C TRP A 568 11.87 3.64 4.87
N SER A 569 11.92 3.36 3.57
CA SER A 569 12.34 2.04 3.05
C SER A 569 13.78 1.72 3.44
N HIS A 570 14.68 2.68 3.30
CA HIS A 570 16.09 2.53 3.68
C HIS A 570 16.29 2.30 5.19
N GLU A 571 15.51 3.00 6.03
CA GLU A 571 15.60 2.89 7.48
C GLU A 571 14.92 1.63 8.03
N ASN A 572 13.83 1.15 7.40
CA ASN A 572 12.94 0.17 8.00
C ASN A 572 12.99 -1.22 7.35
N LEU A 573 13.10 -1.35 6.02
CA LEU A 573 13.10 -2.66 5.37
C LEU A 573 14.25 -3.56 5.86
N PRO A 574 15.50 -3.08 6.02
CA PRO A 574 16.58 -3.91 6.56
C PRO A 574 16.33 -4.35 8.02
N VAL A 575 15.67 -3.50 8.82
CA VAL A 575 15.33 -3.81 10.21
C VAL A 575 14.26 -4.89 10.28
N ILE A 576 13.21 -4.78 9.46
CA ILE A 576 12.15 -5.77 9.34
C ILE A 576 12.74 -7.09 8.86
N GLU A 577 13.55 -7.05 7.79
CA GLU A 577 14.15 -8.24 7.20
C GLU A 577 15.08 -8.97 8.18
N ASN A 578 15.99 -8.25 8.85
CA ASN A 578 16.91 -8.88 9.80
C ASN A 578 16.17 -9.51 10.97
N TRP A 579 15.13 -8.84 11.49
CA TRP A 579 14.30 -9.40 12.56
C TRP A 579 13.58 -10.68 12.10
N LEU A 580 12.99 -10.67 10.90
CA LEU A 580 12.34 -11.84 10.31
C LEU A 580 13.33 -12.99 10.12
N ASP A 581 14.55 -12.72 9.64
CA ASP A 581 15.58 -13.74 9.46
C ASP A 581 16.01 -14.38 10.78
N GLU A 582 16.18 -13.60 11.85
CA GLU A 582 16.48 -14.12 13.19
C GLU A 582 15.32 -14.93 13.76
N TYR A 583 14.10 -14.43 13.63
CA TYR A 583 12.89 -15.11 14.08
C TYR A 583 12.71 -16.46 13.37
N LEU A 584 12.82 -16.48 12.05
CA LEU A 584 12.59 -17.67 11.22
C LEU A 584 13.67 -18.75 11.42
N LYS A 585 14.90 -18.39 11.83
CA LYS A 585 15.94 -19.36 12.22
C LYS A 585 15.58 -20.13 13.48
N THR A 586 14.88 -19.50 14.41
CA THR A 586 14.52 -20.10 15.71
C THR A 586 13.12 -20.73 15.68
N ALA A 587 12.24 -20.24 14.81
CA ALA A 587 10.93 -20.82 14.61
C ALA A 587 11.04 -22.18 13.91
N ASN A 588 10.33 -23.19 14.43
CA ASN A 588 10.30 -24.52 13.82
C ASN A 588 9.44 -24.52 12.54
N THR A 589 10.03 -24.08 11.43
CA THR A 589 9.41 -23.96 10.10
C THR A 589 9.36 -25.29 9.34
N SER A 590 9.96 -26.35 9.87
CA SER A 590 10.09 -27.65 9.19
C SER A 590 8.78 -28.42 8.99
N ALA A 591 7.68 -28.00 9.64
CA ALA A 591 6.40 -28.67 9.48
C ALA A 591 5.78 -28.33 8.11
N SER A 592 5.37 -29.35 7.37
CA SER A 592 4.78 -29.24 6.03
C SER A 592 3.58 -28.28 5.92
N LYS A 593 2.89 -28.03 7.03
CA LYS A 593 1.76 -27.08 7.11
C LYS A 593 2.17 -25.61 6.91
N PHE A 594 3.45 -25.28 7.07
CA PHE A 594 3.98 -23.91 6.91
C PHE A 594 4.66 -23.65 5.56
N MET A 595 4.79 -24.68 4.72
CA MET A 595 5.33 -24.58 3.36
C MET A 595 4.19 -24.23 2.39
N GLY A 596 4.23 -23.01 1.84
CA GLY A 596 3.31 -22.48 0.83
C GLY A 596 3.99 -22.40 -0.53
#